data_AF-X1CVZ3-F1
#
_entry.id   AF-X1CVZ3-F1
#
_cell.length_a   1.000
_cell.length_b   1.000
_cell.length_c   1.000
_cell.angle_alpha   90.00
_cell.angle_beta   90.00
_cell.angle_gamma   90.00
#
_symmetry.space_group_name_H-M   'P 1'
#
loop_
_entity.id
_entity.type
_entity.pdbx_description
1 polymer ?
#
loop_
_entity_poly.entity_id
_entity_poly.type
_entity_poly.pdbx_seq_one_letter_code
_entity_poly.pdbx_strand_id
1 'polypeptide(L)' 'VKVVKSSTADGFRFILADDAWLLIRFSGTEPVLRIYTETDSQTRADRLLESGKELAGV' A
#
# COMPACT_ATOMS: atom_id res chain seq x y z
N VAL A 1 -11.47 -3.14 5.84
CA VAL A 1 -11.49 -1.79 6.44
C VAL A 1 -11.78 -0.76 5.35
N LYS A 2 -12.43 0.36 5.66
CA LYS A 2 -12.77 1.41 4.69
C LYS A 2 -11.57 2.35 4.45
N VAL A 3 -11.34 2.74 3.20
CA VAL A 3 -10.40 3.81 2.82
C VAL A 3 -11.03 5.17 3.16
N VAL A 4 -10.31 6.00 3.90
CA VAL A 4 -10.77 7.35 4.29
C VAL A 4 -10.05 8.47 3.54
N LYS A 5 -8.87 8.19 2.99
CA LYS A 5 -8.12 9.14 2.16
C LYS A 5 -7.27 8.41 1.13
N SER A 6 -7.11 9.02 -0.04
CA SER A 6 -6.17 8.57 -1.07
C SER A 6 -5.33 9.72 -1.62
N SER A 7 -4.15 9.41 -2.15
CA SER A 7 -3.27 10.35 -2.85
C SER A 7 -2.56 9.66 -4.00
N THR A 8 -2.34 10.39 -5.09
CA THR A 8 -1.62 9.94 -6.29
C THR A 8 -0.31 10.71 -6.54
N ALA A 9 0.16 11.49 -5.56
CA ALA A 9 1.31 12.38 -5.72
C ALA A 9 2.64 11.64 -5.88
N ASP A 10 2.77 10.44 -5.30
CA ASP A 10 3.96 9.58 -5.38
C ASP A 10 3.52 8.12 -5.35
N GLY A 11 3.02 7.63 -6.49
CA GLY A 11 2.29 6.37 -6.57
C GLY A 11 0.90 6.46 -5.93
N PHE A 12 0.30 5.31 -5.62
CA PHE A 12 -1.04 5.20 -5.07
C PHE A 12 -0.97 4.95 -3.57
N ARG A 13 -1.34 5.95 -2.77
CA ARG A 13 -1.43 5.85 -1.31
C ARG A 13 -2.88 5.76 -0.87
N PHE A 14 -3.19 4.79 -0.02
CA PHE A 14 -4.49 4.60 0.62
C PHE A 14 -4.30 4.66 2.14
N ILE A 15 -5.10 5.48 2.81
CA ILE A 15 -5.16 5.57 4.27
C ILE A 15 -6.50 5.01 4.73
N LEU A 16 -6.43 4.08 5.67
CA LEU A 16 -7.57 3.38 6.24
C LEU A 16 -8.13 4.12 7.45
N ALA A 17 -9.36 3.79 7.85
CA ALA A 17 -10.06 4.47 8.95
C ALA A 17 -9.37 4.37 10.32
N ASP A 18 -8.43 3.44 10.47
CA ASP A 18 -7.65 3.19 11.68
C ASP A 18 -6.16 3.55 11.48
N ASP A 19 -5.90 4.53 10.63
CA ASP A 19 -4.57 5.11 10.33
C ASP A 19 -3.54 4.19 9.67
N ALA A 20 -3.82 2.89 9.57
CA ALA A 20 -3.05 1.99 8.72
C ALA A 20 -3.07 2.47 7.26
N TRP A 21 -2.03 2.16 6.50
CA TRP A 21 -1.92 2.62 5.11
C TRP A 21 -1.27 1.61 4.19
N LEU A 22 -1.56 1.74 2.89
CA LEU A 22 -0.95 0.99 1.80
C LEU A 22 -0.41 1.99 0.77
N LEU A 23 0.81 1.75 0.28
CA LEU A 23 1.44 2.54 -0.77
C LEU A 23 1.97 1.63 -1.86
N ILE A 24 1.57 1.89 -3.11
CA ILE A 24 2.09 1.23 -4.31
C ILE A 24 2.78 2.29 -5.16
N ARG A 25 4.07 2.14 -5.44
CA ARG A 25 4.80 3.09 -6.29
C ARG A 25 5.90 2.42 -7.10
N PHE A 26 6.19 2.96 -8.27
CA PHE A 26 7.41 2.63 -8.98
C PHE A 26 8.62 3.22 -8.23
N SER A 27 9.72 2.48 -8.21
CA SER A 27 11.01 3.03 -7.80
C SER A 27 11.50 4.04 -8.85
N GLY A 28 12.04 5.16 -8.39
CA GLY A 28 12.66 6.16 -9.27
C GLY A 28 14.14 5.88 -9.61
N THR A 29 14.75 4.90 -8.93
CA THR A 29 16.20 4.62 -9.01
C THR A 29 16.52 3.19 -9.44
N GLU A 30 15.54 2.30 -9.40
CA GLU A 30 15.70 0.87 -9.67
C GLU A 30 14.50 0.38 -10.49
N PRO A 31 14.63 -0.63 -11.36
CA PRO A 31 13.52 -1.16 -12.16
C PRO A 31 12.62 -2.10 -11.34
N VAL A 32 12.05 -1.60 -10.25
CA VAL A 32 11.21 -2.37 -9.31
C VAL A 32 9.92 -1.63 -8.93
N LEU A 33 8.86 -2.40 -8.70
CA LEU A 33 7.62 -1.93 -8.06
C LEU A 33 7.75 -2.10 -6.54
N ARG A 34 7.36 -1.07 -5.78
CA ARG A 34 7.36 -1.09 -4.31
C ARG A 34 5.95 -1.09 -3.77
N ILE A 35 5.71 -1.96 -2.81
CA ILE A 35 4.45 -2.08 -2.07
C ILE A 35 4.80 -2.02 -0.58
N TYR A 36 4.30 -1.00 0.11
CA TYR A 36 4.59 -0.74 1.51
C TYR A 36 3.30 -0.61 2.30
N THR A 37 3.34 -1.01 3.56
CA THR A 37 2.25 -0.82 4.49
C THR A 37 2.79 -0.62 5.89
N GLU A 38 2.00 0.06 6.72
CA GLU A 38 2.20 0.13 8.16
C GLU A 38 0.85 -0.15 8.82
N THR A 39 0.88 -0.96 9.87
CA THR A 39 -0.30 -1.41 10.59
C THR A 39 0.09 -2.02 11.94
N ASP A 40 -0.91 -2.43 12.72
CA ASP A 40 -0.78 -2.91 14.11
C ASP A 40 -0.19 -4.32 14.28
N SER A 41 -0.06 -5.11 13.22
CA SER A 41 0.32 -6.52 13.31
C SER A 41 0.88 -7.08 12.01
N GLN A 42 1.80 -8.04 12.11
CA GLN A 42 2.43 -8.67 10.96
C GLN A 42 1.40 -9.36 10.05
N THR A 43 0.47 -10.13 10.62
CA THR A 43 -0.59 -10.83 9.85
C THR A 43 -1.49 -9.86 9.08
N ARG A 44 -1.64 -8.63 9.56
CA ARG A 44 -2.40 -7.59 8.86
C ARG A 44 -1.54 -6.92 7.79
N ALA A 45 -0.24 -6.71 8.05
CA ALA A 45 0.70 -6.23 7.05
C ALA A 45 0.74 -7.18 5.85
N ASP A 46 0.86 -8.48 6.09
CA ASP A 46 0.89 -9.49 5.02
C ASP A 46 -0.36 -9.43 4.15
N ARG A 47 -1.56 -9.32 4.76
CA ARG A 47 -2.83 -9.17 4.03
C ARG A 47 -2.92 -7.89 3.21
N LEU A 48 -2.42 -6.78 3.72
CA LEU A 48 -2.39 -5.50 3.01
C LEU A 48 -1.39 -5.53 1.85
N LEU A 49 -0.24 -6.18 2.03
CA LEU A 49 0.74 -6.37 0.97
C LEU A 49 0.18 -7.26 -0.16
N GLU A 50 -0.48 -8.37 0.16
CA GLU A 50 -1.15 -9.21 -0.84
C GLU A 50 -2.25 -8.44 -1.58
N SER A 51 -3.08 -7.67 -0.86
CA SER A 51 -4.08 -6.79 -1.51
C SER A 51 -3.42 -5.77 -2.45
N GLY A 52 -2.25 -5.24 -2.06
CA GLY A 52 -1.47 -4.33 -2.90
C GLY A 52 -0.93 -5.00 -4.16
N LYS A 53 -0.48 -6.25 -4.06
CA LYS A 53 -0.03 -7.04 -5.22
C LYS A 53 -1.17 -7.32 -6.19
N GLU A 54 -2.32 -7.75 -5.68
CA GLU A 54 -3.54 -7.95 -6.48
C GLU A 54 -3.95 -6.68 -7.22
N LEU A 55 -3.94 -5.53 -6.54
CA LEU A 55 -4.26 -4.22 -7.15
C LEU A 55 -3.24 -3.80 -8.22
N ALA A 56 -1.98 -4.18 -8.05
CA ALA A 56 -0.93 -3.91 -9.02
C ALA A 56 -0.84 -4.94 -10.16
N GLY A 57 -1.57 -6.07 -10.03
CA GLY A 57 -1.55 -7.17 -11.00
C GLY A 57 -0.26 -7.98 -10.99
N VAL A 58 0.39 -8.14 -9.83
CA VAL A 58 1.65 -8.90 -9.64
C VAL A 58 1.53 -10.01 -8.61
#